data_AF-A0A8D8U4T9-F1
#
_entry.id   AF-A0A8D8U4T9-F1
#
_cell.length_a   1.000
_cell.length_b   1.000
_cell.length_c   1.000
_cell.angle_alpha   90.00
_cell.angle_beta   90.00
_cell.angle_gamma   90.00
#
_symmetry.space_group_name_H-M   'P 1'
#
loop_
_entity.id
_entity.type
_entity.pdbx_description
1 polymer ?
#
loop_
_entity_poly.entity_id
_entity_poly.type
_entity_poly.pdbx_seq_one_letter_code
_entity_poly.pdbx_strand_id
1 'polypeptide(L)'
;MAKSLRSKRERKLRRVKRVRYGKKELDRLKNMLGIKDTTTDADMQAIEDVTVKTTTELKMSARQKHIMREIKKMNECVGDLEGESGRLKRLGDSKTYTDEKGNYPEWMPRRKIKKLKSNERRDKRHEKKKRKKEEQFRTKNKKQLKAKKKKGKKTTATSSTAISTAAK
;
A
#
# COMPACT_ATOMS: atom_id res chain seq x y z
N MET A 1 34.72 -24.16 -5.71
CA MET A 1 33.46 -23.40 -5.44
C MET A 1 33.70 -22.37 -4.35
N ALA A 2 33.29 -21.12 -4.56
CA ALA A 2 33.33 -20.12 -3.49
C ALA A 2 32.35 -20.47 -2.37
N LYS A 3 32.65 -20.06 -1.13
CA LYS A 3 31.74 -20.27 -0.01
C LYS A 3 30.61 -19.24 -0.06
N SER A 4 29.40 -19.67 0.30
CA SER A 4 28.26 -18.77 0.47
C SER A 4 28.53 -17.73 1.56
N LEU A 5 28.04 -16.49 1.34
CA LEU A 5 28.07 -15.39 2.31
C LEU A 5 27.43 -15.78 3.66
N ARG A 6 26.47 -16.71 3.66
CA ARG A 6 25.78 -17.15 4.88
C ARG A 6 26.43 -18.37 5.55
N SER A 7 27.54 -18.87 4.98
CA SER A 7 28.29 -19.98 5.56
C SER A 7 28.68 -19.71 7.01
N LYS A 8 28.56 -20.74 7.86
CA LYS A 8 28.90 -20.65 9.30
C LYS A 8 30.36 -20.23 9.49
N ARG A 9 31.28 -20.75 8.65
CA ARG A 9 32.72 -20.43 8.70
C ARG A 9 32.99 -18.94 8.43
N GLU A 10 32.44 -18.39 7.35
CA GLU A 10 32.62 -16.98 6.99
C GLU A 10 31.99 -16.01 7.99
N ARG A 11 30.87 -16.41 8.61
CA ARG A 11 30.26 -15.63 9.70
C ARG A 11 31.13 -15.65 10.97
N LYS A 12 31.67 -16.80 11.35
CA LYS A 12 32.58 -16.94 12.50
C LYS A 12 33.84 -16.08 12.32
N LEU A 13 34.49 -16.15 11.15
CA LEU A 13 35.66 -15.34 10.82
C LEU A 13 35.35 -13.83 10.82
N ARG A 14 34.20 -13.41 10.27
CA ARG A 14 33.77 -12.01 10.35
C ARG A 14 33.53 -11.54 11.78
N ARG A 15 32.94 -12.37 12.65
CA ARG A 15 32.78 -12.03 14.08
C ARG A 15 34.14 -11.79 14.74
N VAL A 16 35.10 -12.68 14.53
CA VAL A 16 36.48 -12.50 15.03
C VAL A 16 37.11 -11.20 14.50
N LYS A 17 36.94 -10.90 13.20
CA LYS A 17 37.42 -9.63 12.62
C LYS A 17 36.74 -8.40 13.24
N ARG A 18 35.43 -8.43 13.47
CA ARG A 18 34.72 -7.31 14.13
C ARG A 18 35.22 -7.06 15.54
N VAL A 19 35.54 -8.10 16.31
CA VAL A 19 36.16 -7.93 17.64
C VAL A 19 37.57 -7.33 17.52
N ARG A 20 38.39 -7.84 16.59
CA ARG A 20 39.77 -7.40 16.39
C ARG A 20 39.87 -5.95 15.90
N TYR A 21 39.08 -5.58 14.90
CA TYR A 21 39.13 -4.26 14.28
C TYR A 21 38.20 -3.26 14.98
N GLY A 22 37.09 -3.70 15.55
CA GLY A 22 36.13 -2.83 16.22
C GLY A 22 36.77 -2.01 17.33
N LYS A 23 37.59 -2.63 18.20
CA LYS A 23 38.33 -1.89 19.25
C LYS A 23 39.25 -0.82 18.64
N LYS A 24 40.12 -1.23 17.70
CA LYS A 24 41.10 -0.35 17.06
C LYS A 24 40.46 0.81 16.29
N GLU A 25 39.32 0.57 15.67
CA GLU A 25 38.60 1.54 14.87
C GLU A 25 37.81 2.50 15.77
N LEU A 26 37.22 2.01 16.87
CA LEU A 26 36.61 2.87 17.90
C LEU A 26 37.62 3.81 18.53
N ASP A 27 38.82 3.33 18.89
CA ASP A 27 39.86 4.19 19.48
C ASP A 27 40.28 5.29 18.51
N ARG A 28 40.44 4.96 17.22
CA ARG A 28 40.72 5.96 16.17
C ARG A 28 39.60 6.99 16.04
N LEU A 29 38.35 6.55 16.06
CA LEU A 29 37.19 7.45 15.96
C LEU A 29 37.06 8.36 17.18
N LYS A 30 37.25 7.83 18.39
CA LYS A 30 37.29 8.63 19.63
C LYS A 30 38.38 9.70 19.58
N ASN A 31 39.58 9.32 19.12
CA ASN A 31 40.69 10.25 18.93
C ASN A 31 40.39 11.34 17.89
N MET A 32 39.78 10.99 16.75
CA MET A 32 39.37 11.97 15.73
C MET A 32 38.33 12.96 16.25
N LEU A 33 37.43 12.51 17.11
CA LEU A 33 36.40 13.34 17.72
C LEU A 33 36.91 14.14 18.93
N GLY A 34 38.17 13.96 19.34
CA GLY A 34 38.74 14.62 20.52
C GLY A 34 38.15 14.14 21.85
N ILE A 35 37.41 13.03 21.84
CA ILE A 35 36.79 12.43 23.03
C ILE A 35 37.87 11.61 23.73
N LYS A 36 38.56 12.22 24.70
CA LYS A 36 39.47 11.48 25.60
C LYS A 36 38.62 10.63 26.55
N ASP A 37 39.11 9.45 26.92
CA ASP A 37 38.42 8.47 27.78
C ASP A 37 38.06 8.99 29.21
N THR A 38 38.22 10.29 29.46
CA THR A 38 37.82 10.98 30.69
C THR A 38 36.34 11.37 30.71
N THR A 39 35.66 11.39 29.56
CA THR A 39 34.20 11.42 29.52
C THR A 39 33.72 9.98 29.67
N THR A 40 33.06 9.69 30.79
CA THR A 40 32.34 8.43 30.98
C THR A 40 31.56 8.12 29.71
N ASP A 41 31.57 6.84 29.33
CA ASP A 41 30.83 6.28 28.20
C ASP A 41 29.41 6.80 28.29
N ALA A 42 29.10 7.87 27.54
CA ALA A 42 28.08 8.87 27.87
C ALA A 42 26.99 8.25 28.72
N ASP A 43 27.09 8.44 30.04
CA ASP A 43 26.14 7.90 30.99
C ASP A 43 24.77 8.32 30.46
N MET A 44 23.99 7.36 29.97
CA MET A 44 22.61 7.57 29.55
C MET A 44 21.74 7.80 30.79
N GLN A 45 22.18 8.65 31.72
CA GLN A 45 21.42 9.20 32.83
C GLN A 45 20.46 10.26 32.28
N ALA A 46 19.50 9.80 31.48
CA ALA A 46 18.30 10.54 31.11
C ALA A 46 17.24 9.60 30.50
N ILE A 47 17.08 8.39 31.04
CA ILE A 47 15.90 7.57 30.74
C ILE A 47 15.19 7.17 32.04
N GLU A 48 14.98 8.13 32.94
CA GLU A 48 14.05 7.94 34.06
C GLU A 48 12.58 8.13 33.63
N ASP A 49 12.33 8.72 32.45
CA ASP A 49 10.99 8.95 31.92
C ASP A 49 10.53 7.92 30.87
N VAL A 50 10.78 6.62 31.09
CA VAL A 50 10.10 5.58 30.28
C VAL A 50 8.65 5.46 30.75
N THR A 51 7.76 6.26 30.15
CA THR A 51 6.32 5.99 30.23
C THR A 51 6.02 4.70 29.45
N VAL A 52 5.88 3.60 30.18
CA VAL A 52 5.44 2.30 29.62
C VAL A 52 3.98 2.44 29.17
N LYS A 53 3.78 2.68 27.88
CA LYS A 53 2.44 2.76 27.28
C LYS A 53 1.95 1.37 26.90
N THR A 54 0.70 1.08 27.23
CA THR A 54 0.06 -0.17 26.84
C THR A 54 -0.20 -0.22 25.32
N THR A 55 -0.35 -1.42 24.75
CA THR A 55 -0.53 -1.59 23.29
C THR A 55 -1.79 -0.90 22.74
N THR A 56 -2.81 -0.72 23.58
CA THR A 56 -4.05 -0.01 23.26
C THR A 56 -3.81 1.50 23.13
N GLU A 57 -3.06 2.10 24.05
CA GLU A 57 -2.68 3.53 24.01
C GLU A 57 -1.82 3.87 22.78
N LEU A 58 -0.92 2.97 22.39
CA LEU A 58 -0.11 3.13 21.16
C LEU A 58 -0.99 3.10 19.90
N LYS A 59 -2.00 2.24 19.85
CA LYS A 59 -2.97 2.19 18.73
C LYS A 59 -3.85 3.43 18.69
N MET A 60 -4.32 3.92 19.84
CA MET A 60 -5.17 5.11 19.94
C MET A 60 -4.38 6.38 19.57
N SER A 61 -3.15 6.53 20.06
CA SER A 61 -2.29 7.66 19.70
C SER A 61 -1.87 7.64 18.22
N ALA A 62 -1.65 6.46 17.62
CA ALA A 62 -1.37 6.34 16.19
C ALA A 62 -2.58 6.77 15.34
N ARG A 63 -3.80 6.42 15.75
CA ARG A 63 -5.05 6.88 15.12
C ARG A 63 -5.23 8.39 15.26
N GLN A 64 -5.03 8.94 16.46
CA GLN A 64 -5.08 10.39 16.67
C GLN A 64 -4.04 11.14 15.84
N LYS A 65 -2.80 10.64 15.76
CA LYS A 65 -1.76 11.22 14.89
C LYS A 65 -2.10 11.14 13.41
N HIS A 66 -2.82 10.10 12.98
CA HIS A 66 -3.32 9.98 11.61
C HIS A 66 -4.40 11.03 11.33
N ILE A 67 -5.37 11.14 12.23
CA ILE A 67 -6.46 12.12 12.15
C ILE A 67 -5.91 13.55 12.16
N MET A 68 -4.97 13.87 13.06
CA MET A 68 -4.31 15.19 13.06
C MET A 68 -3.51 15.44 11.78
N ARG A 69 -2.83 14.42 11.22
CA ARG A 69 -2.14 14.56 9.92
C ARG A 69 -3.12 14.79 8.78
N GLU A 70 -4.28 14.15 8.79
CA GLU A 70 -5.34 14.38 7.81
C GLU A 70 -5.92 15.78 7.95
N ILE A 71 -6.24 16.22 9.18
CA ILE A 71 -6.71 17.58 9.46
C ILE A 71 -5.65 18.60 9.02
N LYS A 72 -4.36 18.39 9.34
CA LYS A 72 -3.27 19.28 8.92
C LYS A 72 -3.11 19.31 7.40
N LYS A 73 -3.21 18.16 6.73
CA LYS A 73 -3.14 18.06 5.26
C LYS A 73 -4.35 18.71 4.59
N MET A 74 -5.52 18.70 5.23
CA MET A 74 -6.69 19.44 4.78
C MET A 74 -6.52 20.95 5.00
N ASN A 75 -5.92 21.38 6.13
CA ASN A 75 -5.64 22.79 6.41
C ASN A 75 -4.50 23.39 5.56
N GLU A 76 -3.43 22.65 5.31
CA GLU A 76 -2.36 23.03 4.36
C GLU A 76 -2.87 23.05 2.90
N CYS A 77 -4.04 22.47 2.62
CA CYS A 77 -4.72 22.58 1.33
C CYS A 77 -5.64 23.82 1.24
N VAL A 78 -5.78 24.59 2.34
CA VAL A 78 -6.54 25.85 2.44
C VAL A 78 -5.61 27.07 2.52
N GLY A 79 -4.29 26.87 2.69
CA GLY A 79 -3.29 27.93 2.59
C GLY A 79 -2.92 28.21 1.13
N ASP A 80 -3.02 29.49 0.75
CA ASP A 80 -2.71 30.11 -0.55
C ASP A 80 -3.86 30.06 -1.59
N LEU A 81 -4.95 30.74 -1.21
CA LEU A 81 -5.97 31.29 -2.09
C LEU A 81 -5.45 32.58 -2.74
N GLU A 82 -4.96 32.53 -3.96
CA GLU A 82 -4.92 33.70 -4.85
C GLU A 82 -4.96 33.25 -6.34
N GLY A 83 -6.10 33.47 -7.02
CA GLY A 83 -6.24 33.31 -8.48
C GLY A 83 -7.57 32.73 -9.01
N GLU A 84 -8.58 33.59 -9.17
CA GLU A 84 -9.79 33.63 -10.05
C GLU A 84 -10.62 32.37 -10.43
N SER A 85 -10.27 31.13 -10.07
CA SER A 85 -11.09 29.95 -10.43
C SER A 85 -11.20 28.86 -9.35
N GLY A 86 -10.73 29.13 -8.13
CA GLY A 86 -11.00 28.32 -6.94
C GLY A 86 -10.57 26.85 -7.01
N ARG A 87 -9.73 26.47 -8.00
CA ARG A 87 -9.16 25.13 -8.09
C ARG A 87 -7.65 25.21 -8.02
N LEU A 88 -7.11 24.59 -6.97
CA LEU A 88 -5.69 24.28 -6.86
C LEU A 88 -5.26 23.58 -8.15
N LYS A 89 -4.41 24.23 -8.95
CA LYS A 89 -3.82 23.62 -10.15
C LYS A 89 -2.84 22.56 -9.66
N ARG A 90 -3.37 21.36 -9.35
CA ARG A 90 -2.57 20.17 -9.09
C ARG A 90 -1.71 19.99 -10.34
N LEU A 91 -0.42 20.29 -10.22
CA LEU A 91 0.59 20.04 -11.25
C LEU A 91 0.70 18.51 -11.43
N GLY A 92 -0.27 17.96 -12.13
CA GLY A 92 -0.34 16.55 -12.51
C GLY A 92 -1.28 15.65 -11.72
N ASP A 93 -1.52 14.50 -12.34
CA ASP A 93 -2.34 13.42 -11.80
C ASP A 93 -1.70 12.79 -10.56
N SER A 94 -2.43 12.77 -9.44
CA SER A 94 -1.92 12.21 -8.17
C SER A 94 -1.54 10.73 -8.23
N LYS A 95 -2.06 9.97 -9.21
CA LYS A 95 -1.81 8.52 -9.36
C LYS A 95 -0.66 8.21 -10.30
N THR A 96 -0.53 8.97 -11.38
CA THR A 96 0.47 8.74 -12.43
C THR A 96 1.67 9.67 -12.30
N TYR A 97 1.58 10.75 -11.50
CA TYR A 97 2.59 11.80 -11.36
C TYR A 97 2.98 12.36 -12.73
N THR A 98 2.00 12.56 -13.60
CA THR A 98 2.20 13.07 -14.96
C THR A 98 1.62 14.47 -15.08
N ASP A 99 2.33 15.36 -15.76
CA ASP A 99 1.86 16.71 -16.05
C ASP A 99 0.74 16.71 -17.11
N GLU A 100 0.15 17.87 -17.38
CA GLU A 100 -0.88 18.06 -18.42
C GLU A 100 -0.42 17.57 -19.81
N LYS A 101 0.89 17.62 -20.08
CA LYS A 101 1.52 17.15 -21.33
C LYS A 101 1.88 15.65 -21.31
N GLY A 102 1.57 14.92 -20.24
CA GLY A 102 1.87 13.50 -20.09
C GLY A 102 3.34 13.18 -19.75
N ASN A 103 4.14 14.19 -19.40
CA ASN A 103 5.53 14.02 -19.00
C ASN A 103 5.62 13.67 -17.51
N TYR A 104 6.62 12.86 -17.15
CA TYR A 104 6.95 12.59 -15.75
C TYR A 104 7.98 13.63 -15.26
N PRO A 105 7.97 13.99 -13.96
CA PRO A 105 8.96 14.89 -13.39
C PRO A 105 10.39 14.38 -13.59
N GLU A 106 11.32 15.31 -13.81
CA GLU A 106 12.74 15.00 -14.07
C GLU A 106 13.42 14.28 -12.89
N TRP A 107 13.05 14.63 -11.66
CA TRP A 107 13.53 13.97 -10.45
C TRP A 107 13.07 12.51 -10.34
N MET A 108 12.08 12.09 -11.14
CA MET A 108 11.58 10.72 -11.11
C MET A 108 12.50 9.78 -11.91
N PRO A 109 13.14 8.79 -11.28
CA PRO A 109 14.05 7.89 -11.99
C PRO A 109 13.31 7.05 -13.05
N ARG A 110 13.94 6.83 -14.21
CA ARG A 110 13.38 6.02 -15.32
C ARG A 110 12.88 4.63 -14.89
N ARG A 111 13.52 4.01 -13.88
CA ARG A 111 13.08 2.71 -13.33
C ARG A 111 11.72 2.80 -12.64
N LYS A 112 11.45 3.90 -11.93
CA LYS A 112 10.16 4.13 -11.23
C LYS A 112 9.05 4.35 -12.25
N ILE A 113 9.32 5.11 -13.32
CA ILE A 113 8.41 5.28 -14.46
C ILE A 113 8.04 3.93 -15.09
N LYS A 114 9.03 3.07 -15.37
CA LYS A 114 8.78 1.72 -15.92
C LYS A 114 7.91 0.86 -15.00
N LYS A 115 8.12 0.93 -13.67
CA LYS A 115 7.30 0.21 -12.69
C LYS A 115 5.85 0.70 -12.67
N LEU A 116 5.62 2.02 -12.68
CA LEU A 116 4.28 2.60 -12.74
C LEU A 116 3.54 2.14 -13.99
N LYS A 117 4.16 2.26 -15.17
CA LYS A 117 3.58 1.79 -16.45
C LYS A 117 3.27 0.29 -16.44
N SER A 118 4.12 -0.54 -15.82
CA SER A 118 3.89 -1.98 -15.71
C SER A 118 2.69 -2.31 -14.80
N ASN A 119 2.61 -1.64 -13.65
CA ASN A 119 1.49 -1.80 -12.72
C ASN A 119 0.17 -1.38 -13.38
N GLU A 120 0.16 -0.24 -14.08
CA GLU A 120 -1.03 0.24 -14.79
C GLU A 120 -1.52 -0.76 -15.85
N ARG A 121 -0.60 -1.35 -16.62
CA ARG A 121 -0.93 -2.41 -17.59
C ARG A 121 -1.54 -3.64 -16.91
N ARG A 122 -1.01 -4.02 -15.75
CA ARG A 122 -1.52 -5.14 -14.96
C ARG A 122 -2.92 -4.84 -14.43
N ASP A 123 -3.15 -3.65 -13.90
CA ASP A 123 -4.43 -3.23 -13.32
C ASP A 123 -5.52 -3.17 -14.41
N LYS A 124 -5.21 -2.62 -15.58
CA LYS A 124 -6.11 -2.64 -16.76
C LYS A 124 -6.46 -4.09 -17.18
N ARG A 125 -5.51 -5.02 -17.09
CA ARG A 125 -5.76 -6.44 -17.39
C ARG A 125 -6.67 -7.09 -16.34
N HIS A 126 -6.50 -6.77 -15.07
CA HIS A 126 -7.37 -7.28 -14.00
C HIS A 126 -8.79 -6.73 -14.14
N GLU A 127 -8.94 -5.44 -14.44
CA GLU A 127 -10.24 -4.82 -14.63
C GLU A 127 -10.99 -5.43 -15.82
N LYS A 128 -10.30 -5.66 -16.95
CA LYS A 128 -10.89 -6.36 -18.12
C LYS A 128 -11.34 -7.78 -17.77
N LYS A 129 -10.56 -8.52 -16.97
CA LYS A 129 -10.95 -9.87 -16.50
C LYS A 129 -12.17 -9.80 -15.58
N LYS A 130 -12.24 -8.82 -14.68
CA LYS A 130 -13.37 -8.61 -13.77
C LYS A 130 -14.64 -8.31 -14.55
N ARG A 131 -14.60 -7.35 -15.49
CA ARG A 131 -15.71 -7.02 -16.39
C ARG A 131 -16.21 -8.23 -17.18
N LYS A 132 -15.30 -9.04 -17.75
CA LYS A 132 -15.66 -10.26 -18.48
C LYS A 132 -16.34 -11.29 -17.57
N LYS A 133 -15.84 -11.46 -16.33
CA LYS A 133 -16.43 -12.38 -15.35
C LYS A 133 -17.83 -11.90 -14.94
N GLU A 134 -18.00 -10.61 -14.69
CA GLU A 134 -19.29 -10.00 -14.36
C GLU A 134 -20.32 -10.15 -15.50
N GLU A 135 -19.90 -9.92 -16.75
CA GLU A 135 -20.75 -10.14 -17.93
C GLU A 135 -21.18 -11.60 -18.07
N GLN A 136 -20.27 -12.55 -17.81
CA GLN A 136 -20.61 -13.98 -17.77
C GLN A 136 -21.62 -14.30 -16.67
N PHE A 137 -21.51 -13.71 -15.48
CA PHE A 137 -22.51 -13.89 -14.42
C PHE A 137 -23.86 -13.28 -14.80
N ARG A 138 -23.89 -12.07 -15.36
CA ARG A 138 -25.13 -11.41 -15.81
C ARG A 138 -25.85 -12.23 -16.88
N THR A 139 -25.11 -12.76 -17.86
CA THR A 139 -25.68 -13.60 -18.93
C THR A 139 -26.19 -14.95 -18.40
N LYS A 140 -25.49 -15.61 -17.48
CA LYS A 140 -25.96 -16.83 -16.81
C LYS A 140 -27.24 -16.60 -16.00
N ASN A 141 -27.28 -15.53 -15.19
CA ASN A 141 -28.47 -15.18 -14.41
C ASN A 141 -29.67 -14.85 -15.32
N LYS A 142 -29.45 -14.12 -16.42
CA LYS A 142 -30.49 -13.83 -17.42
C LYS A 142 -31.02 -15.11 -18.08
N LYS A 143 -30.15 -16.09 -18.39
CA LYS A 143 -30.57 -17.41 -18.92
C LYS A 143 -31.41 -18.19 -17.89
N GLN A 144 -31.00 -18.20 -16.61
CA GLN A 144 -31.76 -18.88 -15.55
C GLN A 144 -33.14 -18.24 -15.32
N LEU A 145 -33.22 -16.90 -15.30
CA LEU A 145 -34.50 -16.19 -15.18
C LEU A 145 -35.44 -16.48 -16.36
N LYS A 146 -34.90 -16.51 -17.60
CA LYS A 146 -35.68 -16.90 -18.79
C LYS A 146 -36.17 -18.36 -18.70
N ALA A 147 -35.32 -19.27 -18.24
CA ALA A 147 -35.69 -20.68 -18.05
C ALA A 147 -36.80 -20.85 -16.99
N LYS A 148 -36.71 -20.14 -15.86
CA LYS A 148 -37.75 -20.12 -14.82
C LYS A 148 -39.08 -19.56 -15.34
N LYS A 149 -39.05 -18.44 -16.08
CA LYS A 149 -40.26 -17.89 -16.73
C LYS A 149 -40.89 -18.87 -17.74
N LYS A 150 -40.07 -19.57 -18.54
CA LYS A 150 -40.56 -20.58 -19.49
C LYS A 150 -41.20 -21.79 -18.79
N LYS A 151 -40.63 -22.24 -17.66
CA LYS A 151 -41.21 -23.31 -16.84
C LYS A 151 -42.53 -22.87 -16.19
N GLY A 152 -42.59 -21.69 -15.58
CA GLY A 152 -43.82 -21.15 -14.98
C GLY A 152 -44.95 -20.95 -16.00
N LYS A 153 -44.64 -20.49 -17.22
CA LYS A 153 -45.65 -20.35 -18.28
C LYS A 153 -46.19 -21.69 -18.81
N LYS A 154 -45.37 -22.75 -18.78
CA LYS A 154 -45.81 -24.12 -19.14
C LYS A 154 -46.75 -24.71 -18.10
N THR A 155 -46.46 -24.53 -16.81
CA THR A 155 -47.29 -25.08 -15.72
C THR A 155 -48.67 -24.43 -15.66
N THR A 156 -48.77 -23.12 -15.92
CA THR A 156 -50.05 -22.40 -15.93
C THR A 156 -50.91 -22.73 -17.16
N ALA A 157 -50.29 -23.04 -18.30
CA ALA A 157 -51.02 -23.42 -19.52
C ALA A 157 -51.60 -24.84 -19.43
N THR A 158 -50.89 -25.78 -18.77
CA THR A 158 -51.40 -27.14 -18.53
C THR A 158 -52.53 -27.17 -17.50
N SER A 159 -52.50 -26.30 -16.49
CA SER A 159 -53.59 -26.24 -15.50
C SER A 159 -54.87 -25.63 -16.06
N SER A 160 -54.80 -24.67 -17.01
CA SER A 160 -56.00 -24.11 -17.63
C SER A 160 -56.71 -25.08 -18.59
N THR A 161 -55.96 -25.95 -19.28
CA THR A 161 -56.55 -26.95 -20.19
C THR A 161 -57.16 -28.14 -19.44
N ALA A 162 -56.58 -28.54 -18.30
CA ALA A 162 -57.14 -29.63 -17.49
C ALA A 162 -58.49 -29.27 -16.85
N ILE A 163 -58.73 -28.00 -16.55
CA ILE A 163 -60.00 -27.53 -15.95
C ILE A 163 -61.12 -27.49 -17.01
N SER A 164 -60.82 -27.24 -18.29
CA SER A 164 -61.86 -27.20 -19.35
C SER A 164 -62.31 -28.57 -19.84
N THR A 165 -61.53 -29.63 -19.61
CA THR A 165 -61.89 -31.01 -20.01
C THR A 165 -62.71 -31.77 -18.96
N ALA A 166 -62.85 -31.23 -17.73
CA ALA A 166 -63.63 -31.83 -16.66
C ALA A 166 -65.07 -31.28 -16.54
N ALA A 167 -65.48 -30.40 -17.47
CA ALA A 167 -66.78 -29.71 -17.45
C ALA A 167 -67.71 -30.11 -18.63
N LYS A 168 -67.52 -31.29 -19.21
CA LYS A 168 -68.44 -31.93 -20.17
C LYS A 168 -68.75 -33.33 -19.69
#